data_AF-A0A227J3W1-F1
#
_entry.id   AF-A0A227J3W1-F1
#
_cell.length_a   1.000
_cell.length_b   1.000
_cell.length_c   1.000
_cell.angle_alpha   90.00
_cell.angle_beta   90.00
_cell.angle_gamma   90.00
#
_symmetry.space_group_name_H-M   'P 1'
#
loop_
_entity.id
_entity.type
_entity.pdbx_description
1 polymer ?
#
loop_
_entity_poly.entity_id
_entity_poly.type
_entity_poly.pdbx_seq_one_letter_code
_entity_poly.pdbx_strand_id
1 'polypeptide(L)'
;MDNMKRNMPYLPSFKLTDFDIKTLVQPILCPRSQEIQYYETLSKISTFAQSNINNDVFFSIIDNTFIQTLALQQIRFSLEKYPHQLHSFNIKLSCLADEDF
;
A
#
# COMPACT_ATOMS: atom_id res chain seq x y z
N MET A 1 5.00 -36.43 17.33
CA MET A 1 4.61 -35.01 17.31
C MET A 1 5.00 -34.44 15.96
N ASP A 2 4.17 -34.56 14.91
CA ASP A 2 4.51 -33.93 13.61
C ASP A 2 3.34 -33.83 12.59
N ASN A 3 2.11 -33.66 13.06
CA ASN A 3 0.93 -33.58 12.16
C ASN A 3 0.20 -32.22 12.18
N MET A 4 0.72 -31.20 12.88
CA MET A 4 0.05 -29.90 13.02
C MET A 4 0.51 -28.79 12.05
N LYS A 5 1.33 -29.10 11.03
CA LYS A 5 1.80 -28.10 10.05
C LYS A 5 1.12 -28.17 8.67
N ARG A 6 0.22 -29.11 8.41
CA ARG A 6 -0.31 -29.36 7.05
C ARG A 6 -1.47 -28.46 6.61
N ASN A 7 -1.97 -27.58 7.48
CA ASN A 7 -3.15 -26.76 7.20
C ASN A 7 -2.90 -25.25 7.27
N MET A 8 -1.64 -24.78 7.21
CA MET A 8 -1.44 -23.36 6.91
C MET A 8 -1.74 -23.13 5.43
N PRO A 9 -2.71 -22.27 5.07
CA PRO A 9 -2.91 -21.92 3.68
C PRO A 9 -1.60 -21.36 3.14
N TYR A 10 -1.12 -21.92 2.02
CA TYR A 10 0.01 -21.36 1.29
C TYR A 10 -0.40 -19.96 0.84
N LEU A 11 0.11 -18.93 1.53
CA LEU A 11 0.01 -17.56 1.08
C LEU A 11 1.09 -17.38 0.01
N PRO A 12 0.74 -17.08 -1.25
CA PRO A 12 1.73 -16.82 -2.28
C PRO A 12 2.63 -15.66 -1.84
N SER A 13 3.95 -15.79 -2.00
CA SER A 13 4.86 -14.65 -1.81
C SER A 13 4.72 -13.71 -3.00
N PHE A 14 3.81 -12.75 -2.91
CA PHE A 14 3.56 -11.76 -3.94
C PHE A 14 4.68 -10.71 -3.99
N LYS A 15 5.14 -10.37 -5.19
CA LYS A 15 6.09 -9.29 -5.45
C LYS A 15 5.39 -8.11 -6.11
N LEU A 16 5.92 -6.90 -5.95
CA LEU A 16 5.38 -5.71 -6.61
C LEU A 16 5.35 -5.84 -8.14
N THR A 17 6.32 -6.55 -8.71
CA THR A 17 6.40 -6.85 -10.15
C THR A 17 5.28 -7.74 -10.66
N ASP A 18 4.50 -8.37 -9.77
CA ASP A 18 3.39 -9.24 -10.14
C ASP A 18 2.11 -8.44 -10.46
N PHE A 19 2.16 -7.12 -10.29
CA PHE A 19 1.02 -6.23 -10.47
C PHE A 19 1.40 -4.99 -11.28
N ASP A 20 0.43 -4.43 -11.99
CA ASP A 20 0.49 -3.07 -12.49
C ASP A 20 -0.04 -2.13 -11.41
N ILE A 21 0.87 -1.36 -10.80
CA ILE A 21 0.58 -0.48 -9.67
C ILE A 21 0.71 0.97 -10.13
N LYS A 22 -0.42 1.68 -10.14
CA LYS A 22 -0.46 3.11 -10.41
C LYS A 22 -0.57 3.89 -9.11
N THR A 23 0.38 4.79 -8.87
CA THR A 23 0.29 5.76 -7.78
C THR A 23 -0.71 6.86 -8.12
N LEU A 24 -1.62 7.13 -7.19
CA LEU A 24 -2.62 8.18 -7.25
C LEU A 24 -2.41 9.15 -6.09
N VAL A 25 -2.91 10.38 -6.24
CA VAL A 25 -2.83 11.41 -5.22
C VAL A 25 -4.20 12.06 -5.07
N GLN A 26 -4.69 12.15 -3.84
CA GLN A 26 -5.99 12.76 -3.51
C GLN A 26 -5.77 13.97 -2.59
N PRO A 27 -6.27 15.18 -2.92
CA PRO A 27 -6.14 16.34 -2.04
C PRO A 27 -7.05 16.22 -0.80
N ILE A 28 -6.52 16.65 0.35
CA ILE A 28 -7.25 16.77 1.61
C ILE A 28 -7.42 18.26 1.92
N LEU A 29 -8.68 18.71 1.93
CA LEU A 29 -9.03 20.12 2.08
C LEU A 29 -9.44 20.45 3.51
N CYS A 30 -9.07 21.65 3.97
CA CYS A 30 -9.67 22.25 5.16
C CYS A 30 -11.12 22.63 4.84
N PRO A 31 -12.14 22.10 5.55
CA PRO A 31 -13.54 22.41 5.24
C PRO A 31 -13.89 23.89 5.40
N ARG A 32 -13.16 24.61 6.27
CA ARG A 32 -13.41 26.02 6.55
C ARG A 32 -12.79 26.93 5.49
N SER A 33 -11.49 26.77 5.19
CA SER A 33 -10.80 27.63 4.23
C SER A 33 -10.91 27.16 2.79
N GLN A 34 -11.32 25.91 2.56
CA GLN A 34 -11.30 25.23 1.26
C GLN A 34 -9.90 25.11 0.65
N GLU A 35 -8.86 25.36 1.44
CA GLU A 35 -7.47 25.21 1.02
C GLU A 35 -7.03 23.75 1.17
N ILE A 36 -6.19 23.30 0.24
CA ILE A 36 -5.53 22.00 0.33
C ILE A 36 -4.47 22.09 1.42
N GLN A 37 -4.58 21.24 2.43
CA GLN A 37 -3.63 21.18 3.56
C GLN A 37 -2.67 20.00 3.41
N TYR A 38 -3.16 18.89 2.89
CA TYR A 38 -2.40 17.64 2.74
C TYR A 38 -2.82 16.93 1.46
N TYR A 39 -2.06 15.89 1.12
CA TYR A 39 -2.43 14.92 0.11
C TYR A 39 -2.43 13.51 0.71
N GLU A 40 -3.29 12.65 0.20
CA GLU A 40 -3.23 11.20 0.44
C GLU A 40 -2.59 10.54 -0.77
N THR A 41 -1.55 9.75 -0.55
CA THR A 41 -0.92 8.93 -1.60
C THR A 41 -1.56 7.55 -1.59
N LEU A 42 -2.12 7.15 -2.73
CA LEU A 42 -2.90 5.94 -2.89
C LEU A 42 -2.32 5.03 -3.98
N SER A 43 -2.67 3.75 -3.93
CA SER A 43 -2.30 2.77 -4.97
C SER A 43 -3.54 2.22 -5.65
N LYS A 44 -3.56 2.25 -6.98
CA LYS A 44 -4.49 1.49 -7.80
C LYS A 44 -3.77 0.28 -8.36
N ILE A 45 -4.28 -0.91 -8.05
CA ILE A 45 -3.64 -2.19 -8.37
C ILE A 45 -4.46 -2.90 -9.45
N SER A 46 -3.81 -3.27 -10.53
CA SER A 46 -4.41 -4.03 -11.63
C SER A 46 -3.60 -5.30 -11.87
N THR A 47 -4.29 -6.40 -12.18
CA THR A 47 -3.58 -7.61 -12.65
C THR A 47 -3.18 -7.45 -14.11
N PHE A 48 -2.17 -8.18 -14.56
CA PHE A 48 -1.80 -8.24 -15.98
C PHE A 48 -2.95 -8.72 -16.89
N ALA A 49 -3.98 -9.36 -16.32
CA ALA A 49 -5.22 -9.74 -17.01
C ALA A 49 -6.29 -8.63 -17.05
N GLN A 50 -5.95 -7.39 -16.64
CA GLN A 50 -6.82 -6.19 -16.64
C GLN A 50 -8.10 -6.29 -15.80
N SER A 51 -8.25 -7.33 -14.96
CA SER A 51 -9.30 -7.33 -13.96
C SER A 51 -8.88 -6.43 -12.78
N ASN A 52 -9.72 -5.42 -12.49
CA ASN A 52 -9.58 -4.66 -11.25
C ASN A 52 -9.85 -5.62 -10.09
N ILE A 53 -8.83 -5.92 -9.29
CA ILE A 53 -9.05 -6.64 -8.03
C ILE A 53 -9.61 -5.62 -7.03
N ASN A 54 -10.61 -6.03 -6.26
CA ASN A 54 -11.09 -5.23 -5.13
C ASN A 54 -9.94 -5.01 -4.12
N ASN A 55 -9.68 -3.76 -3.76
CA ASN A 55 -8.58 -3.40 -2.87
C ASN A 55 -8.63 -4.14 -1.53
N ASP A 56 -9.81 -4.31 -0.91
CA ASP A 56 -9.91 -4.99 0.40
C ASP A 56 -9.52 -6.47 0.29
N VAL A 57 -9.94 -7.13 -0.79
CA VAL A 57 -9.56 -8.52 -1.10
C VAL A 57 -8.06 -8.61 -1.32
N PHE A 58 -7.50 -7.71 -2.13
CA PHE A 58 -6.05 -7.65 -2.34
C PHE A 58 -5.31 -7.44 -1.01
N PHE A 59 -5.70 -6.42 -0.26
CA PHE A 59 -5.09 -6.05 1.02
C PHE A 59 -5.22 -7.13 2.10
N SER A 60 -6.20 -8.03 2.00
CA SER A 60 -6.32 -9.17 2.90
C SER A 60 -5.31 -10.30 2.66
N ILE A 61 -4.74 -10.42 1.44
CA ILE A 61 -3.91 -11.57 1.06
C ILE A 61 -2.41 -11.28 0.95
N ILE A 62 -1.99 -10.01 0.82
CA ILE A 62 -0.55 -9.68 0.82
C ILE A 62 0.01 -9.48 2.23
N ASP A 63 1.27 -9.86 2.38
CA ASP A 63 2.04 -9.78 3.61
C ASP A 63 2.50 -8.35 3.96
N ASN A 64 3.10 -8.19 5.14
CA ASN A 64 3.63 -6.90 5.59
C ASN A 64 4.78 -6.41 4.70
N THR A 65 5.66 -7.31 4.25
CA THR A 65 6.81 -6.99 3.40
C THR A 65 6.39 -6.27 2.12
N PHE A 66 5.32 -6.75 1.48
CA PHE A 66 4.75 -6.08 0.31
C PHE A 66 4.26 -4.67 0.65
N ILE A 67 3.51 -4.53 1.75
CA ILE A 67 2.93 -3.25 2.18
C ILE A 67 4.01 -2.23 2.51
N GLN A 68 5.04 -2.64 3.24
CA GLN A 68 6.19 -1.81 3.59
C GLN A 68 6.93 -1.34 2.33
N THR A 69 7.18 -2.27 1.39
CA THR A 69 7.84 -1.92 0.12
C THR A 69 7.00 -0.96 -0.71
N LEU A 70 5.68 -1.17 -0.77
CA LEU A 70 4.75 -0.28 -1.45
C LEU A 70 4.74 1.12 -0.81
N ALA A 71 4.72 1.21 0.52
CA ALA A 71 4.77 2.47 1.25
C ALA A 71 6.08 3.24 0.97
N LEU A 72 7.23 2.56 0.97
CA LEU A 72 8.51 3.18 0.61
C LEU A 72 8.53 3.70 -0.83
N GLN A 73 7.93 2.98 -1.79
CA GLN A 73 7.76 3.47 -3.16
C GLN A 73 6.87 4.72 -3.24
N GLN A 74 5.77 4.75 -2.50
CA GLN A 74 4.88 5.91 -2.43
C GLN A 74 5.58 7.13 -1.82
N ILE A 75 6.38 6.94 -0.76
CA ILE A 75 7.18 8.01 -0.14
C ILE A 75 8.17 8.56 -1.16
N ARG A 76 8.95 7.70 -1.84
CA ARG A 76 9.87 8.14 -2.90
C ARG A 76 9.16 8.92 -4.00
N PHE A 77 8.03 8.41 -4.49
CA PHE A 77 7.22 9.10 -5.47
C PHE A 77 6.79 10.51 -5.00
N SER A 78 6.32 10.64 -3.76
CA SER A 78 5.93 11.95 -3.22
C SER A 78 7.11 12.92 -3.10
N LEU A 79 8.26 12.45 -2.65
CA LEU A 79 9.47 13.28 -2.52
C LEU A 79 9.96 13.77 -3.89
N GLU A 80 9.84 12.94 -4.93
CA GLU A 80 10.27 13.29 -6.29
C GLU A 80 9.27 14.18 -7.04
N LYS A 81 7.96 13.93 -6.90
CA LYS A 81 6.91 14.62 -7.67
C LYS A 81 6.29 15.81 -6.95
N TYR A 82 6.31 15.79 -5.62
CA TYR A 82 5.64 16.75 -4.74
C TYR A 82 6.53 17.12 -3.53
N PRO A 83 7.76 17.64 -3.75
CA PRO A 83 8.78 17.81 -2.70
C PRO A 83 8.43 18.82 -1.61
N HIS A 84 7.39 19.64 -1.79
CA HIS A 84 7.02 20.70 -0.85
C HIS A 84 5.60 20.51 -0.29
N GLN A 85 4.97 19.38 -0.59
CA GLN A 85 3.64 19.05 -0.14
C GLN A 85 3.73 18.05 1.01
N LEU A 86 2.79 18.14 1.94
CA LEU A 86 2.66 17.15 3.01
C LEU A 86 1.77 16.00 2.54
N HIS A 87 2.27 14.78 2.69
CA HIS A 87 1.58 13.56 2.26
C HIS A 87 1.26 12.66 3.45
N SER A 88 0.11 12.01 3.38
CA SER A 88 -0.32 10.91 4.24
C SER A 88 -0.22 9.59 3.46
N PHE A 89 0.13 8.53 4.17
CA PHE A 89 0.34 7.19 3.62
C PHE A 89 -0.39 6.16 4.49
N ASN A 90 -0.98 5.17 3.86
CA ASN A 90 -1.70 4.11 4.55
C ASN A 90 -0.76 2.92 4.81
N ILE A 91 -0.61 2.54 6.07
CA ILE A 91 0.22 1.42 6.51
C ILE A 91 -0.64 0.50 7.40
N LYS A 92 -0.51 -0.82 7.25
CA LYS A 92 -1.19 -1.77 8.12
C LYS A 92 -0.65 -1.67 9.54
N LEU A 93 -1.51 -1.72 10.55
CA LEU A 93 -1.10 -1.70 11.95
C LEU A 93 -0.06 -2.80 12.28
N SER A 94 -0.17 -3.97 11.63
CA SER A 94 0.78 -5.07 11.76
C SER A 94 2.21 -4.73 11.32
N CYS A 95 2.41 -3.69 10.52
CA CYS A 95 3.74 -3.20 10.14
C CYS A 95 4.39 -2.36 11.23
N LEU A 96 3.63 -1.86 12.23
CA LEU A 96 4.21 -1.11 13.36
C LEU A 96 4.95 -2.00 14.37
N ALA A 97 4.69 -3.30 14.33
CA ALA A 97 5.40 -4.27 15.16
C ALA A 97 6.79 -4.62 14.60
N ASP A 98 7.10 -4.15 13.40
CA ASP A 98 8.41 -4.31 12.77
C ASP A 98 9.29 -3.12 13.16
N GLU A 99 10.26 -3.33 14.05
CA GLU A 99 11.14 -2.27 14.55
C GLU A 99 12.16 -1.80 13.49
N ASP A 100 12.38 -2.58 12.43
CA ASP A 100 13.33 -2.28 11.36
C ASP A 100 12.70 -1.45 10.22
N PHE A 101 11.38 -1.28 10.22
CA PHE A 101 10.60 -0.54 9.22
C PHE A 101 10.33 0.91 9.64
#